data_AF-A0A6N6RZQ2-F1
#
_entry.id   AF-A0A6N6RZQ2-F1
#
_cell.length_a   1.000
_cell.length_b   1.000
_cell.length_c   1.000
_cell.angle_alpha   90.00
_cell.angle_beta   90.00
_cell.angle_gamma   90.00
#
_symmetry.space_group_name_H-M   'P 1'
#
loop_
_entity.id
_entity.type
_entity.pdbx_description
1 polymer ?
#
loop_
_entity_poly.entity_id
_entity_poly.type
_entity_poly.pdbx_seq_one_letter_code
_entity_poly.pdbx_strand_id
1 'polypeptide(L)'
;MSLRRFLPLFLLILLSFTLMTYQSNRGVTAPLGFIGKPLDQLNGLVHSASLAIQEPFRNMLIRDSELRRLRDENSRLLSGQEKYRELAAENERLRELLHLRERERRYVAAARVVSKGWDRWANTIVIDKGTRDGVVKDMAVIT
;
A
#
# COMPACT_ATOMS: atom_id res chain seq x y z
N MET A 1 -31.86 -24.79 -80.96
CA MET A 1 -31.52 -23.48 -81.57
C MET A 1 -31.86 -22.35 -80.60
N SER A 2 -30.94 -21.97 -79.70
CA SER A 2 -30.95 -20.61 -79.13
C SER A 2 -29.61 -20.25 -78.47
N LEU A 3 -28.48 -20.63 -79.10
CA LEU A 3 -27.14 -20.18 -78.66
C LEU A 3 -27.06 -18.64 -78.54
N ARG A 4 -27.89 -17.94 -79.34
CA ARG A 4 -28.12 -16.49 -79.27
C ARG A 4 -28.72 -15.99 -77.94
N ARG A 5 -29.45 -16.83 -77.19
CA ARG A 5 -30.02 -16.49 -75.87
C ARG A 5 -29.00 -16.62 -74.73
N PHE A 6 -27.98 -17.46 -74.90
CA PHE A 6 -26.87 -17.59 -73.94
C PHE A 6 -25.76 -16.55 -74.18
N LEU A 7 -25.69 -15.98 -75.38
CA LEU A 7 -24.75 -14.91 -75.73
C LEU A 7 -24.76 -13.73 -74.75
N PRO A 8 -25.91 -13.13 -74.36
CA PRO A 8 -25.92 -12.01 -73.42
C PRO A 8 -25.46 -12.41 -72.01
N LEU A 9 -25.80 -13.62 -71.54
CA LEU A 9 -25.35 -14.13 -70.24
C LEU A 9 -23.83 -14.33 -70.22
N PHE A 10 -23.29 -14.91 -71.29
CA PHE A 10 -21.84 -15.09 -71.44
C PHE A 10 -21.12 -13.74 -71.48
N LEU A 11 -21.67 -12.76 -72.19
CA LEU A 11 -21.13 -11.40 -72.28
C LEU A 11 -21.18 -10.67 -70.92
N LEU A 12 -22.24 -10.88 -70.14
CA LEU A 12 -22.39 -10.32 -68.79
C LEU A 12 -21.40 -10.94 -67.81
N ILE A 13 -21.16 -12.25 -67.89
CA ILE A 13 -20.13 -12.94 -67.09
C ILE A 13 -18.73 -12.42 -67.46
N LEU A 14 -18.44 -12.25 -68.76
CA LEU A 14 -17.17 -11.70 -69.25
C LEU A 14 -16.98 -10.24 -68.82
N LEU A 15 -18.04 -9.44 -68.83
CA LEU A 15 -18.04 -8.06 -68.34
C LEU A 15 -17.79 -8.00 -66.83
N SER A 16 -18.44 -8.88 -66.05
CA SER A 16 -18.22 -8.99 -64.61
C SER A 16 -16.78 -9.41 -64.29
N PHE A 17 -16.24 -10.38 -65.03
CA PHE A 17 -14.88 -10.89 -64.83
C PHE A 17 -13.81 -9.86 -65.21
N THR A 18 -14.03 -9.09 -66.28
CA THR A 18 -13.17 -7.97 -66.66
C THR A 18 -13.26 -6.82 -65.66
N LEU A 19 -14.46 -6.50 -65.15
CA LEU A 19 -14.61 -5.54 -64.05
C LEU A 19 -13.88 -6.00 -62.78
N MET A 20 -14.03 -7.26 -62.39
CA MET A 20 -13.40 -7.82 -61.19
C MET A 20 -11.88 -7.87 -61.33
N THR A 21 -11.35 -8.24 -62.51
CA THR A 21 -9.91 -8.24 -62.78
C THR A 21 -9.35 -6.82 -62.78
N TYR A 22 -10.07 -5.86 -63.37
CA TYR A 22 -9.68 -4.45 -63.39
C TYR A 22 -9.72 -3.82 -61.99
N GLN A 23 -10.74 -4.13 -61.20
CA GLN A 23 -10.89 -3.69 -59.81
C GLN A 23 -10.00 -4.44 -58.81
N SER A 24 -9.52 -5.64 -59.14
CA SER A 24 -8.59 -6.40 -58.30
C SER A 24 -7.16 -5.91 -58.47
N ASN A 25 -6.74 -5.60 -59.71
CA ASN A 25 -5.39 -5.09 -59.97
C ASN A 25 -5.25 -3.58 -59.73
N ARG A 26 -6.37 -2.84 -59.72
CA ARG A 26 -6.47 -1.50 -59.12
C ARG A 26 -7.59 -1.56 -58.09
N GLY A 27 -7.21 -1.78 -56.83
CA GLY A 27 -8.12 -2.07 -55.73
C GLY A 27 -9.49 -1.37 -55.83
N VAL A 28 -10.52 -2.10 -55.40
CA VAL A 28 -11.93 -1.68 -55.24
C VAL A 28 -12.10 -0.33 -54.50
N THR A 29 -11.01 0.20 -53.96
CA THR A 29 -10.85 1.55 -53.39
C THR A 29 -10.88 2.69 -54.41
N ALA A 30 -10.96 2.48 -55.73
CA ALA A 30 -10.92 3.62 -56.66
C ALA A 30 -12.17 4.55 -56.62
N PRO A 31 -13.43 4.07 -56.58
CA PRO A 31 -14.60 4.95 -56.44
C PRO A 31 -14.99 5.18 -54.97
N LEU A 32 -14.80 4.17 -54.10
CA LEU A 32 -15.17 4.21 -52.68
C LEU A 32 -14.04 4.71 -51.77
N GLY A 33 -12.78 4.71 -52.23
CA GLY A 33 -11.64 5.18 -51.44
C GLY A 33 -11.56 6.69 -51.31
N PHE A 34 -12.36 7.47 -52.06
CA PHE A 34 -12.57 8.88 -51.74
C PHE A 34 -13.33 9.09 -50.41
N ILE A 35 -14.15 8.11 -50.01
CA ILE A 35 -14.88 8.11 -48.73
C ILE A 35 -14.12 7.30 -47.67
N GLY A 36 -13.48 6.20 -48.06
CA GLY A 36 -12.72 5.33 -47.15
C GLY A 36 -11.45 5.98 -46.58
N LYS A 37 -10.68 6.72 -47.38
CA LYS A 37 -9.42 7.35 -46.91
C LYS A 37 -9.60 8.30 -45.73
N PRO A 38 -10.58 9.23 -45.70
CA PRO A 38 -10.81 10.06 -44.52
C PRO A 38 -11.35 9.24 -43.33
N LEU A 39 -12.14 8.18 -43.56
CA LEU A 39 -12.61 7.28 -42.49
C LEU A 39 -11.48 6.48 -41.84
N ASP A 40 -10.52 5.99 -42.62
CA ASP A 40 -9.35 5.27 -42.12
C ASP A 40 -8.43 6.20 -41.30
N GLN A 41 -8.29 7.47 -41.73
CA GLN A 41 -7.58 8.50 -40.96
C GLN A 41 -8.30 8.84 -39.64
N LEU A 42 -9.64 8.86 -39.64
CA LEU A 42 -10.43 9.07 -38.42
C LEU A 42 -10.32 7.88 -37.46
N ASN A 43 -10.33 6.64 -37.96
CA ASN A 43 -10.11 5.46 -37.13
C ASN A 43 -8.72 5.48 -36.48
N GLY A 44 -7.67 5.87 -37.22
CA GLY A 44 -6.34 6.06 -36.65
C GLY A 44 -6.28 7.11 -35.53
N LEU A 45 -7.08 8.18 -35.65
CA LEU A 45 -7.20 9.24 -34.64
C LEU A 45 -7.97 8.78 -33.39
N VAL A 46 -9.04 8.00 -33.57
CA VAL A 46 -9.83 7.46 -32.46
C VAL A 46 -9.02 6.44 -31.65
N HIS A 47 -8.24 5.57 -32.32
CA HIS A 47 -7.35 4.63 -31.63
C HIS A 47 -6.21 5.33 -30.88
N SER A 48 -5.65 6.40 -31.43
CA SER A 48 -4.63 7.19 -30.72
C SER A 48 -5.21 8.01 -29.57
N ALA A 49 -6.43 8.53 -29.70
CA ALA A 49 -7.16 9.18 -28.62
C ALA A 49 -7.53 8.20 -27.49
N SER A 50 -7.94 6.96 -27.81
CA SER A 50 -8.27 5.98 -26.79
C SER A 50 -7.04 5.55 -25.98
N LEU A 51 -5.87 5.41 -26.61
CA LEU A 51 -4.61 5.13 -25.94
C LEU A 51 -4.14 6.30 -25.06
N ALA A 52 -4.32 7.54 -25.53
CA ALA A 52 -3.97 8.75 -24.77
C ALA A 52 -4.85 8.96 -23.53
N ILE A 53 -6.08 8.45 -23.53
CA ILE A 53 -7.02 8.58 -22.40
C ILE A 53 -6.90 7.43 -21.40
N GLN A 54 -6.70 6.19 -21.86
CA GLN A 54 -6.70 5.02 -20.97
C GLN A 54 -5.42 4.86 -20.13
N GLU A 55 -4.24 5.18 -20.69
CA GLU A 55 -2.96 5.03 -19.98
C GLU A 55 -2.80 5.94 -18.74
N PRO A 56 -3.07 7.26 -18.80
CA PRO A 56 -2.92 8.12 -17.62
C PRO A 56 -3.94 7.79 -16.52
N PHE A 57 -5.18 7.42 -16.88
CA PHE A 57 -6.21 7.05 -15.91
C PHE A 57 -5.88 5.76 -15.15
N ARG A 58 -5.36 4.73 -15.84
CA ARG A 58 -4.93 3.47 -15.20
C ARG A 58 -3.72 3.68 -14.28
N ASN A 59 -2.75 4.48 -14.71
CA ASN A 59 -1.54 4.74 -13.94
C ASN A 59 -1.79 5.59 -12.69
N MET A 60 -2.76 6.50 -12.72
CA MET A 60 -3.13 7.33 -11.57
C MET A 60 -3.78 6.50 -10.45
N LEU A 61 -4.72 5.62 -10.79
CA LEU A 61 -5.38 4.74 -9.81
C LEU A 61 -4.41 3.76 -9.14
N ILE A 62 -3.47 3.20 -9.91
CA ILE A 62 -2.46 2.28 -9.37
C ILE A 62 -1.50 3.03 -8.46
N ARG A 63 -1.02 4.21 -8.88
CA ARG A 63 -0.10 5.03 -8.07
C ARG A 63 -0.70 5.43 -6.73
N ASP A 64 -1.97 5.82 -6.69
CA ASP A 64 -2.59 6.19 -5.42
C ASP A 64 -2.77 4.99 -4.48
N SER A 65 -3.04 3.81 -5.04
CA SER A 65 -3.14 2.57 -4.25
C SER A 65 -1.79 2.17 -3.65
N GLU A 66 -0.72 2.35 -4.41
CA GLU A 66 0.65 2.04 -4.00
C GLU A 66 1.14 3.07 -2.97
N LEU A 67 0.89 4.36 -3.19
CA LEU A 67 1.20 5.41 -2.22
C LEU A 67 0.50 5.18 -0.88
N ARG A 68 -0.77 4.74 -0.90
CA ARG A 68 -1.52 4.38 0.31
C ARG A 68 -0.91 3.17 1.02
N ARG A 69 -0.59 2.10 0.27
CA ARG A 69 0.06 0.91 0.83
C ARG A 69 1.41 1.22 1.48
N LEU A 70 2.27 1.97 0.80
CA LEU A 70 3.58 2.37 1.35
C LEU A 70 3.43 3.23 2.61
N ARG A 71 2.44 4.14 2.66
CA ARG A 71 2.17 4.95 3.86
C ARG A 71 1.70 4.09 5.03
N ASP A 72 0.79 3.15 4.79
CA ASP A 72 0.29 2.24 5.82
C ASP A 72 1.40 1.32 6.35
N GLU A 73 2.25 0.81 5.47
CA GLU A 73 3.40 -0.01 5.86
C GLU A 73 4.41 0.79 6.68
N ASN A 74 4.73 2.02 6.25
CA ASN A 74 5.63 2.90 7.00
C ASN A 74 5.06 3.23 8.39
N SER A 75 3.77 3.57 8.47
CA SER A 75 3.11 3.81 9.76
C SER A 75 3.15 2.58 10.68
N ARG A 76 2.93 1.38 10.15
CA ARG A 76 3.02 0.13 10.93
C ARG A 76 4.43 -0.13 11.42
N LEU A 77 5.43 0.08 10.58
CA LEU A 77 6.84 -0.09 10.93
C LEU A 77 7.27 0.90 12.02
N LEU A 78 6.87 2.18 11.90
CA LEU A 78 7.15 3.21 12.90
C LEU A 78 6.52 2.86 14.25
N SER A 79 5.24 2.47 14.27
CA SER A 79 4.58 2.03 15.51
C SER A 79 5.25 0.79 16.12
N GLY A 80 5.72 -0.14 15.29
CA GLY A 80 6.51 -1.28 15.75
C GLY A 80 7.82 -0.84 16.39
N GLN A 81 8.56 0.06 15.75
CA GLN A 81 9.83 0.59 16.22
C GLN A 81 9.69 1.31 17.58
N GLU A 82 8.62 2.11 17.76
CA GLU A 82 8.33 2.75 19.05
C GLU A 82 8.12 1.71 20.16
N LYS A 83 7.33 0.67 19.90
CA LYS A 83 7.09 -0.41 20.85
C LYS A 83 8.37 -1.18 21.18
N TYR A 84 9.21 -1.45 20.19
CA TYR A 84 10.51 -2.09 20.43
C TYR A 84 11.42 -1.22 21.29
N ARG A 85 11.43 0.10 21.05
CA ARG A 85 12.21 1.05 21.86
C ARG A 85 11.73 1.08 23.31
N GLU A 86 10.42 1.09 23.52
CA GLU A 86 9.83 1.04 24.86
C GLU A 86 10.18 -0.27 25.58
N LEU A 87 10.01 -1.42 24.92
CA LEU A 87 10.40 -2.72 25.47
C LEU A 87 11.90 -2.84 25.75
N ALA A 88 12.75 -2.22 24.90
CA ALA A 88 14.19 -2.19 25.12
C ALA A 88 14.54 -1.36 26.36
N ALA A 89 13.93 -0.18 26.51
CA ALA A 89 14.11 0.68 27.67
C ALA A 89 13.58 0.03 28.98
N GLU A 90 12.45 -0.67 28.91
CA GLU A 90 11.92 -1.42 30.05
C GLU A 90 12.85 -2.58 30.43
N ASN A 91 13.36 -3.33 29.45
CA ASN A 91 14.34 -4.39 29.71
C ASN A 91 15.63 -3.85 30.34
N GLU A 92 16.13 -2.72 29.87
CA GLU A 92 17.31 -2.06 30.45
C GLU A 92 17.05 -1.67 31.91
N ARG A 93 15.90 -1.04 32.19
CA ARG A 93 15.48 -0.70 33.56
C ARG A 93 15.34 -1.93 34.46
N LEU A 94 14.75 -3.02 33.96
CA LEU A 94 14.63 -4.28 34.71
C LEU A 94 16.01 -4.89 35.00
N ARG A 95 16.94 -4.84 34.05
CA ARG A 95 18.32 -5.27 34.24
C ARG A 95 19.05 -4.41 35.26
N GLU A 96 18.85 -3.10 35.26
CA GLU A 96 19.40 -2.21 36.29
C GLU A 96 18.88 -2.56 37.68
N LEU A 97 17.56 -2.79 37.83
CA LEU A 97 16.96 -3.22 39.09
C LEU A 97 17.50 -4.57 39.57
N LEU A 98 17.69 -5.52 38.66
CA LEU A 98 18.31 -6.82 38.98
C LEU A 98 19.77 -6.66 39.43
N HIS A 99 20.57 -5.86 38.72
CA HIS A 99 21.95 -5.58 39.08
C HIS A 99 22.05 -4.83 40.41
N LEU A 100 21.15 -3.90 40.70
CA LEU A 100 21.08 -3.21 41.99
C LEU A 100 20.82 -4.22 43.11
N ARG A 101 19.85 -5.12 42.93
CA ARG A 101 19.55 -6.21 43.86
C ARG A 101 20.74 -7.16 44.07
N GLU A 102 21.52 -7.43 43.02
CA GLU A 102 22.68 -8.33 43.11
C GLU A 102 23.88 -7.69 43.80
N ARG A 103 24.13 -6.39 43.58
CA ARG A 103 25.22 -5.65 44.27
C ARG A 103 24.86 -5.38 45.72
N GLU A 104 23.60 -5.05 45.99
CA GLU A 104 23.09 -4.88 47.35
C GLU A 104 22.52 -6.19 47.88
N ARG A 105 23.37 -7.19 48.15
CA ARG A 105 22.99 -8.37 48.96
C ARG A 105 22.60 -8.04 50.41
N ARG A 106 22.35 -6.77 50.73
CA ARG A 106 21.63 -6.33 51.91
C ARG A 106 20.14 -6.44 51.59
N TYR A 107 19.33 -6.93 52.51
CA TYR A 107 17.89 -7.09 52.28
C TYR A 107 17.25 -5.69 52.05
N VAL A 108 17.11 -5.27 50.79
CA VAL A 108 16.50 -3.98 50.43
C VAL A 108 15.03 -4.21 50.10
N ALA A 109 14.13 -3.85 51.02
CA ALA A 109 12.71 -3.83 50.77
C ALA A 109 12.31 -2.46 50.19
N ALA A 110 12.00 -2.41 48.89
CA ALA A 110 11.40 -1.21 48.30
C ALA A 110 9.98 -1.03 48.86
N ALA A 111 9.71 0.13 49.46
CA ALA A 111 8.45 0.46 50.10
C ALA A 111 7.93 1.82 49.62
N ARG A 112 6.61 1.97 49.49
CA ARG A 112 5.94 3.22 49.13
C ARG A 112 5.41 3.91 50.37
N VAL A 113 5.52 5.24 50.42
CA VAL A 113 4.93 6.06 51.48
C VAL A 113 3.41 6.07 51.35
N VAL A 114 2.71 5.61 52.39
CA VAL A 114 1.24 5.56 52.47
C VAL A 114 0.69 6.75 53.24
N SER A 115 1.42 7.22 54.24
CA SER A 115 1.02 8.37 55.05
C SER A 115 2.23 9.10 55.59
N LYS A 116 2.09 10.42 55.75
CA LYS A 116 3.08 11.28 56.39
C LYS A 116 2.39 11.96 57.56
N GLY A 117 2.99 11.88 58.75
CA GLY A 117 2.47 12.58 59.92
C GLY A 117 2.41 14.09 59.68
N TRP A 118 1.32 14.73 60.11
CA TRP A 118 1.14 16.18 59.99
C TRP A 118 1.85 16.97 61.11
N ASP A 119 2.42 16.28 62.09
CA ASP A 119 3.11 16.90 63.22
C ASP A 119 4.47 17.45 62.79
N ARG A 120 4.75 18.72 63.11
CA ARG A 120 6.02 19.39 62.79
C ARG A 120 7.16 18.96 63.70
N TRP A 121 6.86 18.32 64.83
CA TRP A 121 7.87 17.86 65.79
C TRP A 121 8.19 16.37 65.70
N ALA A 122 7.31 15.55 65.11
CA ALA A 122 7.52 14.13 64.88
C ALA A 122 7.50 13.80 63.38
N ASN A 123 8.69 13.72 62.76
CA ASN A 123 8.87 13.32 61.36
C ASN A 123 8.66 11.80 61.19
N THR A 124 7.42 11.34 61.34
CA THR A 124 7.04 9.94 61.17
C THR A 124 6.42 9.73 59.78
N ILE A 125 6.91 8.71 59.08
CA ILE A 125 6.41 8.29 57.76
C ILE A 125 5.92 6.85 57.88
N VAL A 126 4.76 6.55 57.30
CA VAL A 126 4.19 5.21 57.23
C VAL A 126 4.43 4.66 55.83
N ILE A 127 5.03 3.47 55.76
CA ILE A 127 5.33 2.75 54.53
C ILE A 127 4.42 1.52 54.36
N ASP A 128 4.25 1.03 53.15
CA ASP A 128 3.41 -0.14 52.83
C ASP A 128 4.09 -1.50 53.06
N LYS A 129 5.17 -1.54 53.85
CA LYS A 129 5.95 -2.74 54.15
C LYS A 129 6.15 -2.94 55.64
N GLY A 130 6.11 -4.20 56.07
CA GLY A 130 6.23 -4.56 57.49
C GLY A 130 7.05 -5.84 57.71
N THR A 131 6.87 -6.47 58.87
CA THR A 131 7.62 -7.68 59.27
C THR A 131 7.42 -8.85 58.31
N ARG A 132 6.24 -8.98 57.67
CA ARG A 132 5.96 -10.00 56.64
C ARG A 132 6.79 -9.81 55.37
N ASP A 133 7.22 -8.58 55.09
CA ASP A 133 8.10 -8.25 53.97
C ASP A 133 9.59 -8.26 54.38
N GLY A 134 9.92 -8.73 55.59
CA GLY A 134 11.29 -8.80 56.10
C GLY A 134 11.81 -7.52 56.74
N VAL A 135 10.95 -6.51 56.96
CA VAL A 135 11.35 -5.26 57.63
C VAL A 135 11.49 -5.49 59.13
N VAL A 136 12.67 -5.19 59.68
CA VAL A 136 12.96 -5.27 61.12
C VAL A 136 13.31 -3.90 61.68
N LYS A 137 13.21 -3.76 63.00
CA LYS A 137 13.60 -2.54 63.72
C LYS A 137 15.08 -2.23 63.44
N ASP A 138 15.41 -0.94 63.33
CA ASP A 138 16.75 -0.40 63.10
C ASP A 138 17.34 -0.63 61.68
N MET A 139 16.51 -1.02 60.70
CA MET A 139 16.91 -0.98 59.28
C MET A 139 17.12 0.45 58.79
N ALA A 140 18.19 0.67 58.02
CA ALA A 140 18.48 1.95 57.40
C ALA A 140 17.51 2.25 56.24
N VAL A 141 17.02 3.49 56.17
CA VAL A 141 16.12 3.98 55.13
C VAL A 141 16.87 4.99 54.26
N ILE A 142 16.83 4.81 52.95
CA ILE A 142 17.46 5.69 51.96
C ILE A 142 16.36 6.14 50.98
N THR A 143 16.40 7.41 50.55
CA THR A 143 15.39 8.03 49.66
C THR A 143 16.01 8.44 48.34
#